data_AF-A0A4Z0GYY1-F1
#
_entry.id   AF-A0A4Z0GYY1-F1
#
_cell.length_a   1.000
_cell.length_b   1.000
_cell.length_c   1.000
_cell.angle_alpha   90.00
_cell.angle_beta   90.00
_cell.angle_gamma   90.00
#
_symmetry.space_group_name_H-M   'P 1'
#
loop_
_entity.id
_entity.type
_entity.pdbx_description
1 polymer ?
#
loop_
_entity_poly.entity_id
_entity_poly.type
_entity_poly.pdbx_seq_one_letter_code
_entity_poly.pdbx_strand_id
1 'polypeptide(L)'
;MLENHAKLMQFFSSTDEVVGRKKLQKMIYILKKCEIPFEERYQFHFYGPYSEELTLRVEEMCNLGFISETKEEKKNYYQYRYKLTDNGKAFLEHYENNMPPLHEHIATMNEKSSRFLELVSTMLFFEHLPKEEVKEKVYTVKSTQNYTDEDLENGWEFIEKLRTIH
;
A
#
# COMPACT_ATOMS: atom_id res chain seq x y z
N MET A 1 12.46 4.81 14.42
CA MET A 1 13.01 5.70 13.37
C MET A 1 13.68 4.89 12.28
N LEU A 2 14.90 4.36 12.46
CA LEU A 2 15.59 3.55 11.44
C LEU A 2 14.90 2.22 11.11
N GLU A 3 14.33 1.53 12.10
CA GLU A 3 13.62 0.26 11.89
C GLU A 3 12.44 0.40 10.91
N ASN A 4 11.63 1.44 11.07
CA ASN A 4 10.51 1.70 10.18
C ASN A 4 10.96 2.07 8.76
N HIS A 5 12.11 2.72 8.61
CA HIS A 5 12.70 2.94 7.29
C HIS A 5 13.12 1.60 6.66
N ALA A 6 13.76 0.72 7.44
CA ALA A 6 14.16 -0.61 6.97
C ALA A 6 12.97 -1.48 6.54
N LYS A 7 11.85 -1.44 7.28
CA LYS A 7 10.60 -2.12 6.91
C LYS A 7 10.06 -1.64 5.56
N LEU A 8 10.04 -0.33 5.31
CA LEU A 8 9.64 0.20 4.00
C LEU A 8 10.65 -0.09 2.90
N MET A 9 11.96 0.00 3.18
CA MET A 9 12.98 -0.39 2.21
C MET A 9 12.87 -1.86 1.81
N GLN A 10 12.51 -2.75 2.76
CA GLN A 10 12.23 -4.16 2.46
C GLN A 10 11.00 -4.35 1.55
N PHE A 11 9.98 -3.50 1.70
CA PHE A 11 8.88 -3.46 0.75
C PHE A 11 9.35 -3.03 -0.65
N PHE A 12 10.18 -1.98 -0.75
CA PHE A 12 10.72 -1.54 -2.03
C PHE A 12 11.75 -2.51 -2.63
N SER A 13 12.44 -3.33 -1.84
CA SER A 13 13.34 -4.38 -2.36
C SER A 13 12.57 -5.56 -2.96
N SER A 14 11.29 -5.70 -2.60
CA SER A 14 10.41 -6.80 -3.04
C SER A 14 9.58 -6.45 -4.29
N THR A 15 9.88 -5.32 -4.96
CA THR A 15 9.22 -4.86 -6.20
C THR A 15 10.20 -4.07 -7.05
N ASP A 16 10.10 -4.19 -8.38
CA ASP A 16 10.96 -3.39 -9.27
C ASP A 16 10.67 -1.89 -9.18
N GLU A 17 9.38 -1.54 -9.10
CA GLU A 17 8.92 -0.18 -8.90
C GLU A 17 7.54 -0.11 -8.26
N VAL A 18 7.25 1.03 -7.62
CA VAL A 18 5.89 1.39 -7.22
C VAL A 18 5.44 2.63 -7.96
N VAL A 19 4.33 2.50 -8.67
CA VAL A 19 3.80 3.54 -9.55
C VAL A 19 2.60 4.22 -8.87
N GLY A 20 2.83 5.46 -8.43
CA GLY A 20 1.81 6.35 -7.89
C GLY A 20 1.73 6.36 -6.37
N ARG A 21 1.78 7.56 -5.79
CA ARG A 21 1.67 7.83 -4.34
C ARG A 21 0.44 7.20 -3.69
N LYS A 22 -0.72 7.31 -4.35
CA LYS A 22 -1.97 6.72 -3.84
C LYS A 22 -1.93 5.19 -3.82
N LYS A 23 -1.26 4.55 -4.80
CA LYS A 23 -1.12 3.08 -4.82
C LYS A 23 -0.22 2.62 -3.69
N LEU A 24 0.91 3.32 -3.47
CA LEU A 24 1.82 3.05 -2.35
C LEU A 24 1.09 3.09 -0.99
N GLN A 25 0.32 4.15 -0.72
CA GLN A 25 -0.48 4.29 0.51
C GLN A 25 -1.40 3.09 0.74
N LYS A 26 -2.11 2.66 -0.32
CA LYS A 26 -3.03 1.51 -0.26
C LYS A 26 -2.30 0.19 -0.05
N MET A 27 -1.18 -0.05 -0.74
CA MET A 27 -0.42 -1.30 -0.61
C MET A 27 0.14 -1.48 0.80
N ILE A 28 0.79 -0.46 1.36
CA ILE A 28 1.32 -0.54 2.73
C ILE A 28 0.18 -0.73 3.74
N TYR A 29 -0.94 -0.03 3.54
CA TYR A 29 -2.11 -0.21 4.40
C TYR A 29 -2.70 -1.63 4.35
N ILE A 30 -2.85 -2.20 3.15
CA ILE A 30 -3.36 -3.56 2.96
C ILE A 30 -2.43 -4.56 3.64
N LEU A 31 -1.10 -4.44 3.45
CA LEU A 31 -0.13 -5.30 4.12
C LEU A 31 -0.21 -5.17 5.65
N LYS A 32 -0.32 -3.94 6.18
CA LYS A 32 -0.52 -3.71 7.62
C LYS A 32 -1.75 -4.45 8.16
N LYS A 33 -2.83 -4.50 7.36
CA LYS A 33 -4.08 -5.19 7.69
C LYS A 33 -4.05 -6.70 7.45
N CYS A 34 -2.98 -7.19 6.83
CA CYS A 34 -2.60 -8.60 6.75
C CYS A 34 -1.49 -8.93 7.76
N GLU A 35 -1.44 -8.20 8.88
CA GLU A 35 -0.53 -8.42 10.02
C GLU A 35 0.97 -8.28 9.71
N ILE A 36 1.34 -7.74 8.54
CA ILE A 36 2.71 -7.33 8.26
C ILE A 36 3.07 -6.14 9.18
N PRO A 37 4.22 -6.15 9.88
CA PRO A 37 4.46 -5.28 11.04
C PRO A 37 4.85 -3.83 10.69
N PHE A 38 4.07 -3.19 9.82
CA PHE A 38 4.09 -1.76 9.53
C PHE A 38 3.45 -0.96 10.67
N GLU A 39 4.07 0.14 11.07
CA GLU A 39 3.70 0.92 12.26
C GLU A 39 2.91 2.19 11.94
N GLU A 40 2.89 2.58 10.66
CA GLU A 40 2.26 3.79 10.16
C GLU A 40 0.81 3.90 10.62
N ARG A 41 0.45 5.08 11.14
CA ARG A 41 -0.92 5.41 11.52
C ARG A 41 -1.70 5.92 10.31
N TYR A 42 -2.94 5.48 10.19
CA TYR A 42 -3.83 5.81 9.08
C TYR A 42 -5.10 6.49 9.55
N GLN A 43 -5.56 7.46 8.76
CA GLN A 43 -6.87 8.07 8.88
C GLN A 43 -7.62 7.90 7.57
N PHE A 44 -8.95 7.95 7.61
CA PHE A 44 -9.75 7.87 6.39
C PHE A 44 -9.86 9.24 5.73
N HIS A 45 -9.49 9.31 4.45
CA HIS A 45 -9.65 10.48 3.60
C HIS A 45 -10.44 10.15 2.34
N PHE A 46 -10.65 11.15 1.48
CA PHE A 46 -11.45 11.01 0.26
C PHE A 46 -11.03 9.82 -0.63
N TYR A 47 -9.72 9.60 -0.81
CA TYR A 47 -9.19 8.49 -1.62
C TYR A 47 -8.96 7.18 -0.84
N GLY A 48 -9.48 7.10 0.38
CA GLY A 48 -9.34 5.96 1.28
C GLY A 48 -8.35 6.24 2.42
N PRO A 49 -7.85 5.17 3.07
CA PRO A 49 -6.85 5.28 4.14
C PRO A 49 -5.60 6.01 3.66
N TYR A 50 -5.14 6.96 4.45
CA TYR A 50 -3.93 7.73 4.19
C TYR A 50 -3.11 7.88 5.47
N SER A 51 -1.79 7.75 5.32
CA SER A 51 -0.83 7.99 6.38
C SER A 51 0.12 9.13 5.99
N GLU A 52 0.06 10.24 6.72
CA GLU A 52 1.05 11.31 6.61
C GLU A 52 2.44 10.83 7.03
N GLU A 53 2.50 9.97 8.06
CA GLU A 53 3.75 9.34 8.51
C GLU A 53 4.42 8.54 7.39
N LEU A 54 3.66 7.78 6.59
CA LEU A 54 4.19 7.08 5.43
C LEU A 54 4.76 8.05 4.39
N THR A 55 4.02 9.12 4.09
CA THR A 55 4.46 10.13 3.11
C THR A 55 5.78 10.75 3.54
N LEU A 56 5.87 11.24 4.78
CA LEU A 56 7.08 11.87 5.31
C LEU A 56 8.27 10.90 5.31
N ARG A 57 8.05 9.64 5.69
CA ARG A 57 9.12 8.62 5.71
C ARG A 57 9.64 8.30 4.31
N VAL A 58 8.76 8.26 3.32
CA VAL A 58 9.17 8.06 1.92
C VAL A 58 9.95 9.27 1.42
N GLU A 59 9.54 10.48 1.76
CA GLU A 59 10.29 11.71 1.44
C GLU A 59 11.67 11.73 2.10
N GLU A 60 11.77 11.35 3.38
CA GLU A 60 13.04 11.19 4.09
C GLU A 60 13.96 10.17 3.40
N MET A 61 13.46 8.98 3.04
CA MET A 61 14.23 7.97 2.31
C MET A 61 14.69 8.45 0.93
N CYS A 62 13.88 9.25 0.24
CA CYS A 62 14.27 9.89 -1.01
C CYS A 62 15.41 10.90 -0.80
N ASN A 63 15.30 11.75 0.23
CA ASN A 63 16.32 12.75 0.56
C ASN A 63 17.65 12.11 0.99
N LEU A 64 17.60 10.95 1.67
CA LEU A 64 18.77 10.16 2.06
C LEU A 64 19.34 9.33 0.89
N GLY A 65 18.68 9.31 -0.26
CA GLY A 65 19.13 8.59 -1.45
C GLY A 65 18.93 7.07 -1.39
N PHE A 66 18.11 6.55 -0.48
CA PHE A 66 17.77 5.13 -0.40
C PHE A 66 16.68 4.72 -1.40
N ILE A 67 15.80 5.67 -1.73
CA ILE A 67 14.75 5.50 -2.73
C ILE A 67 14.91 6.63 -3.75
N SER A 68 14.71 6.31 -5.03
CA SER A 68 14.59 7.32 -6.08
C SER A 68 13.12 7.60 -6.34
N GLU A 69 12.74 8.89 -6.37
CA GLU A 69 11.44 9.36 -6.86
C GLU A 69 11.63 9.95 -8.26
N THR A 70 10.97 9.38 -9.27
CA THR A 70 10.92 9.97 -10.62
C THR A 70 9.53 10.53 -10.87
N LYS A 71 9.46 11.81 -11.24
CA LYS A 71 8.23 12.48 -11.67
C LYS A 71 8.11 12.41 -13.19
N GLU A 72 7.13 11.68 -13.68
CA GLU A 72 6.80 11.60 -15.10
C GLU A 72 5.62 12.50 -15.46
N GLU A 73 5.78 13.27 -16.53
CA GLU A 73 4.67 14.00 -17.13
C GLU A 73 3.86 13.07 -18.04
N LYS A 74 2.57 12.93 -17.73
CA LYS A 74 1.57 12.34 -18.62
C LYS A 74 0.70 13.49 -19.16
N LYS A 75 0.02 13.26 -20.29
CA LYS A 75 -0.74 14.29 -21.03
C LYS A 75 -1.54 15.27 -20.16
N ASN A 76 -2.15 14.80 -19.06
CA ASN A 76 -3.01 15.62 -18.18
C ASN A 76 -2.70 15.48 -16.67
N TYR A 77 -1.63 14.79 -16.29
CA TYR A 77 -1.30 14.56 -14.87
C TYR A 77 0.16 14.15 -14.67
N TYR A 78 0.65 14.24 -13.44
CA TYR A 78 1.97 13.72 -13.06
C TYR A 78 1.87 12.35 -12.42
N GLN A 79 2.76 11.44 -12.80
CA GLN A 79 2.91 10.11 -12.23
C GLN A 79 4.25 10.01 -11.51
N TYR A 80 4.22 9.62 -10.24
CA TYR A 80 5.43 9.41 -9.45
C TYR A 80 5.78 7.92 -9.47
N ARG A 81 7.07 7.60 -9.67
CA ARG A 81 7.60 6.23 -9.54
C ARG A 81 8.65 6.20 -8.45
N TYR A 82 8.58 5.17 -7.62
CA TYR A 82 9.53 4.90 -6.55
C TYR A 82 10.29 3.63 -6.84
N LYS A 83 11.62 3.67 -6.70
CA LYS A 83 12.50 2.49 -6.81
C LYS A 83 13.55 2.52 -5.72
N LEU A 84 13.87 1.34 -5.18
CA LEU A 84 15.02 1.19 -4.29
C LEU A 84 16.31 1.48 -5.07
N THR A 85 17.20 2.29 -4.49
CA THR A 85 18.52 2.57 -5.08
C THR A 85 19.54 1.53 -4.63
N ASP A 86 20.72 1.51 -5.24
CA ASP A 86 21.81 0.64 -4.79
C ASP A 86 22.31 1.00 -3.38
N ASN A 87 22.25 2.29 -2.99
CA ASN A 87 22.50 2.71 -1.61
C ASN A 87 21.47 2.13 -0.63
N GLY A 88 20.19 2.10 -1.03
CA GLY A 88 19.13 1.47 -0.23
C GLY A 88 19.32 -0.03 -0.08
N LYS A 89 19.76 -0.73 -1.15
CA LYS A 89 20.11 -2.16 -1.10
C LYS A 89 21.28 -2.41 -0.15
N ALA A 90 22.38 -1.66 -0.30
CA ALA A 90 23.55 -1.79 0.56
C ALA A 90 23.23 -1.51 2.04
N PHE A 91 22.33 -0.55 2.31
CA PHE A 91 21.85 -0.30 3.66
C PHE A 91 21.10 -1.51 4.25
N LEU A 92 20.25 -2.17 3.46
CA LEU A 92 19.50 -3.35 3.89
C LEU A 92 20.40 -4.56 4.21
N GLU A 93 21.52 -4.72 3.51
CA GLU A 93 22.49 -5.81 3.80
C GLU A 93 23.06 -5.76 5.22
N HIS A 94 23.10 -4.57 5.82
CA HIS A 94 23.61 -4.34 7.18
C HIS A 94 22.50 -4.26 8.24
N TYR A 95 21.23 -4.45 7.85
CA TYR A 95 20.10 -4.34 8.75
C TYR A 95 19.39 -5.69 8.90
N GLU A 96 19.48 -6.30 10.09
CA GLU A 96 18.65 -7.45 10.42
C GLU A 96 17.18 -7.00 10.52
N ASN A 97 16.36 -7.46 9.58
CA ASN A 97 14.93 -7.15 9.58
C ASN A 97 14.11 -8.42 9.76
N ASN A 98 13.22 -8.42 10.75
CA ASN A 98 12.30 -9.53 11.04
C ASN A 98 11.03 -9.46 10.19
N MET A 99 11.09 -8.82 9.02
CA MET A 99 9.95 -8.74 8.11
C MET A 99 9.75 -10.08 7.40
N PRO A 100 8.50 -10.57 7.29
CA PRO A 100 8.19 -11.72 6.47
C PRO A 100 8.45 -11.42 4.99
N PRO A 101 8.64 -12.45 4.13
CA PRO A 101 8.75 -12.27 2.70
C PRO A 101 7.52 -11.55 2.11
N LEU A 102 7.74 -10.48 1.33
CA LEU A 102 6.65 -9.66 0.79
C LEU A 102 6.39 -9.90 -0.70
N HIS A 103 7.26 -10.64 -1.40
CA HIS A 103 7.20 -10.79 -2.86
C HIS A 103 5.82 -11.28 -3.33
N GLU A 104 5.27 -12.34 -2.73
CA GLU A 104 4.00 -12.92 -3.19
C GLU A 104 2.82 -11.97 -2.95
N HIS A 105 2.78 -11.31 -1.79
CA HIS A 105 1.78 -10.29 -1.48
C HIS A 105 1.82 -9.14 -2.50
N ILE A 106 3.02 -8.62 -2.76
CA ILE A 106 3.25 -7.49 -3.66
C ILE A 106 2.91 -7.86 -5.11
N ALA A 107 3.35 -9.04 -5.59
CA ALA A 107 3.00 -9.54 -6.91
C ALA A 107 1.48 -9.65 -7.08
N THR A 108 0.80 -10.27 -6.09
CA THR A 108 -0.66 -10.41 -6.06
C THR A 108 -1.38 -9.06 -6.09
N MET A 109 -0.89 -8.05 -5.36
CA MET A 109 -1.45 -6.69 -5.40
C MET A 109 -1.14 -5.95 -6.72
N ASN A 110 0.01 -6.21 -7.34
CA ASN A 110 0.41 -5.56 -8.58
C ASN A 110 -0.42 -5.99 -9.79
N GLU A 111 -1.00 -7.19 -9.76
CA GLU A 111 -1.98 -7.67 -10.75
C GLU A 111 -3.32 -6.92 -10.69
N LYS A 112 -3.59 -6.18 -9.61
CA LYS A 112 -4.87 -5.50 -9.41
C LYS A 112 -4.82 -4.03 -9.82
N SER A 113 -5.97 -3.54 -10.27
CA SER A 113 -6.13 -2.14 -10.66
C SER A 113 -6.11 -1.20 -9.44
N SER A 114 -5.75 0.07 -9.66
CA SER A 114 -5.78 1.09 -8.61
C SER A 114 -7.17 1.32 -8.01
N ARG A 115 -8.24 1.10 -8.80
CA ARG A 115 -9.64 1.13 -8.34
C ARG A 115 -9.90 -0.05 -7.41
N PHE A 116 -9.51 -1.26 -7.79
CA PHE A 116 -9.70 -2.44 -6.94
C PHE A 116 -8.93 -2.34 -5.61
N LEU A 117 -7.68 -1.88 -5.62
CA LEU A 117 -6.93 -1.64 -4.37
C LEU A 117 -7.55 -0.51 -3.53
N GLU A 118 -8.28 0.44 -4.14
CA GLU A 118 -9.05 1.43 -3.39
C GLU A 118 -10.22 0.81 -2.64
N LEU A 119 -10.94 -0.08 -3.31
CA LEU A 119 -12.03 -0.83 -2.69
C LEU A 119 -11.53 -1.64 -1.50
N VAL A 120 -10.53 -2.49 -1.73
CA VAL A 120 -9.96 -3.38 -0.71
C VAL A 120 -9.46 -2.60 0.50
N SER A 121 -8.68 -1.53 0.30
CA SER A 121 -8.22 -0.69 1.41
C SER A 121 -9.35 0.03 2.14
N THR A 122 -10.43 0.40 1.44
CA THR A 122 -11.64 0.99 2.06
C THR A 122 -12.37 -0.05 2.92
N MET A 123 -12.56 -1.26 2.41
CA MET A 123 -13.19 -2.36 3.14
C MET A 123 -12.39 -2.70 4.40
N LEU A 124 -11.07 -2.85 4.29
CA LEU A 124 -10.17 -3.10 5.42
C LEU A 124 -10.13 -1.97 6.46
N PHE A 125 -10.47 -0.73 6.07
CA PHE A 125 -10.61 0.36 7.05
C PHE A 125 -11.85 0.21 7.92
N PHE A 126 -12.96 -0.22 7.33
CA PHE A 126 -14.21 -0.43 8.03
C PHE A 126 -14.42 -1.87 8.53
N GLU A 127 -13.43 -2.76 8.39
CA GLU A 127 -13.55 -4.20 8.72
C GLU A 127 -13.95 -4.52 10.17
N HIS A 128 -13.86 -3.55 11.07
CA HIS A 128 -14.35 -3.65 12.44
C HIS A 128 -15.89 -3.66 12.53
N LEU A 129 -16.58 -3.31 11.44
CA LEU A 129 -18.02 -3.34 11.31
C LEU A 129 -18.48 -4.67 10.67
N PRO A 130 -19.75 -5.06 10.84
CA PRO A 130 -20.37 -6.15 10.07
C PRO A 130 -20.26 -5.91 8.55
N LYS A 131 -20.18 -7.00 7.76
CA LYS A 131 -20.00 -6.92 6.30
C LYS A 131 -21.05 -6.06 5.59
N GLU A 132 -22.31 -6.11 6.02
CA GLU A 132 -23.38 -5.27 5.47
C GLU A 132 -23.15 -3.78 5.76
N GLU A 133 -22.69 -3.43 6.95
CA GLU A 133 -22.33 -2.04 7.27
C GLU A 133 -21.08 -1.58 6.49
N VAL A 134 -20.09 -2.46 6.28
CA VAL A 134 -18.94 -2.16 5.42
C VAL A 134 -19.41 -1.85 4.00
N LYS A 135 -20.35 -2.63 3.46
CA LYS A 135 -20.95 -2.41 2.15
C LYS A 135 -21.63 -1.04 2.05
N GLU A 136 -22.46 -0.69 3.03
CA GLU A 136 -23.09 0.63 3.11
C GLU A 136 -22.05 1.77 3.18
N LYS A 137 -20.98 1.60 3.97
CA LYS A 137 -19.88 2.58 4.05
C LYS A 137 -19.19 2.74 2.71
N VAL A 138 -18.87 1.64 2.02
CA VAL A 138 -18.24 1.68 0.69
C VAL A 138 -19.13 2.45 -0.30
N TYR A 139 -20.42 2.13 -0.38
CA TYR A 139 -21.34 2.82 -1.29
C TYR A 139 -21.54 4.29 -0.95
N THR A 140 -21.47 4.65 0.33
CA THR A 140 -21.57 6.04 0.76
C THR A 140 -20.31 6.82 0.40
N VAL A 141 -19.13 6.35 0.82
CA VAL A 141 -17.87 7.11 0.72
C VAL A 141 -17.20 6.98 -0.64
N LYS A 142 -17.58 5.97 -1.44
CA LYS A 142 -17.06 5.70 -2.79
C LYS A 142 -18.16 5.67 -3.85
N SER A 143 -19.24 6.40 -3.64
CA SER A 143 -20.39 6.48 -4.57
C SER A 143 -19.99 6.76 -6.02
N THR A 144 -18.96 7.59 -6.26
CA THR A 144 -18.47 7.92 -7.61
C THR A 144 -17.70 6.79 -8.31
N GLN A 145 -17.29 5.76 -7.58
CA GLN A 145 -16.56 4.61 -8.14
C GLN A 145 -17.48 3.50 -8.67
N ASN A 146 -18.79 3.61 -8.40
CA ASN A 146 -19.82 2.66 -8.84
C ASN A 146 -19.43 1.19 -8.55
N TYR A 147 -19.04 0.90 -7.31
CA TYR A 147 -18.76 -0.48 -6.91
C TYR A 147 -20.04 -1.33 -6.93
N THR A 148 -19.91 -2.59 -7.34
CA THR A 148 -21.00 -3.57 -7.35
C THR A 148 -20.86 -4.56 -6.20
N ASP A 149 -21.92 -5.32 -5.91
CA ASP A 149 -21.86 -6.39 -4.91
C ASP A 149 -20.78 -7.42 -5.27
N GLU A 150 -20.64 -7.74 -6.55
CA GLU A 150 -19.57 -8.60 -7.09
C GLU A 150 -18.17 -8.02 -6.85
N ASP A 151 -17.97 -6.70 -6.99
CA ASP A 151 -16.69 -6.05 -6.64
C ASP A 151 -16.34 -6.30 -5.15
N LEU A 152 -17.32 -6.20 -4.25
CA LEU A 152 -17.13 -6.40 -2.80
C LEU A 152 -16.86 -7.87 -2.46
N GLU A 153 -17.57 -8.81 -3.08
CA GLU A 153 -17.32 -10.25 -2.91
C GLU A 153 -15.89 -10.60 -3.33
N ASN A 154 -15.47 -10.17 -4.52
CA ASN A 154 -14.09 -10.30 -4.99
C ASN A 154 -13.07 -9.63 -4.05
N GLY A 155 -13.45 -8.49 -3.44
CA GLY A 155 -12.64 -7.80 -2.45
C GLY A 155 -12.40 -8.64 -1.20
N TRP A 156 -13.43 -9.31 -0.66
CA TRP A 156 -13.31 -10.19 0.49
C TRP A 156 -12.47 -11.42 0.18
N GLU A 157 -12.71 -12.09 -0.96
CA GLU A 157 -11.91 -13.23 -1.41
C GLU A 157 -10.43 -12.85 -1.55
N PHE A 158 -10.15 -11.67 -2.08
CA PHE A 158 -8.79 -11.16 -2.21
C PHE A 158 -8.12 -10.90 -0.85
N ILE A 159 -8.86 -10.34 0.12
CA ILE A 159 -8.35 -10.11 1.48
C ILE A 159 -7.98 -11.45 2.14
N GLU A 160 -8.86 -12.44 2.06
CA GLU A 160 -8.60 -13.77 2.61
C GLU A 160 -7.40 -14.43 1.92
N LYS A 161 -7.32 -14.35 0.59
CA LYS A 161 -6.14 -14.83 -0.15
C LYS A 161 -4.85 -14.20 0.38
N LEU A 162 -4.80 -12.88 0.54
CA LEU A 162 -3.60 -12.21 1.03
C LEU A 162 -3.22 -12.66 2.44
N ARG A 163 -4.19 -12.83 3.34
CA ARG A 163 -3.94 -13.29 4.73
C ARG A 163 -3.43 -14.73 4.83
N THR A 164 -3.64 -15.54 3.79
CA THR A 164 -3.15 -16.93 3.74
C THR A 164 -1.72 -17.07 3.18
N ILE A 165 -1.10 -15.98 2.74
CA ILE A 165 0.30 -16.00 2.28
C ILE A 165 1.23 -16.03 3.51
N HIS A 166 2.20 -16.94 3.54
CA HIS A 166 3.14 -17.15 4.64
C HIS A 166 4.60 -16.96 4.21
#